data_AF-A2FCF3-F1
#
_entry.id   AF-A2FCF3-F1
#
_cell.length_a   1.000
_cell.length_b   1.000
_cell.length_c   1.000
_cell.angle_alpha   90.00
_cell.angle_beta   90.00
_cell.angle_gamma   90.00
#
_symmetry.space_group_name_H-M   'P 1'
#
loop_
_entity.id
_entity.type
_entity.pdbx_description
1 polymer ?
#
loop_
_entity_poly.entity_id
_entity_poly.type
_entity_poly.pdbx_seq_one_letter_code
_entity_poly.pdbx_strand_id
1 'polypeptide(L)'
;MFLGSFFLSSLLNKEIKYNSANYDFSNNILHIFGDGSVDAEATKEYKSKTNEVYINESVEEIGDSAFKDFVNLQKVEITSTMKIINSYAFSGCNNLVTITIPDTVTEFGDSILE
;
A
#
# COMPACT_ATOMS: atom_id res chain seq x y z
N MET A 1 18.56 -25.70 -4.00
CA MET A 1 18.00 -26.24 -2.75
C MET A 1 17.69 -25.05 -1.87
N PHE A 2 16.47 -24.50 -1.98
CA PHE A 2 16.02 -23.39 -1.15
C PHE A 2 15.81 -23.94 0.26
N LEU A 3 16.74 -23.66 1.16
CA LEU A 3 16.57 -23.92 2.58
C LEU A 3 16.53 -22.60 3.31
N GLY A 4 15.40 -22.37 3.96
CA GLY A 4 15.34 -21.58 5.18
C GLY A 4 14.79 -20.17 5.02
N SER A 5 13.53 -20.00 5.40
CA SER A 5 13.14 -18.80 6.16
C SER A 5 11.77 -18.89 6.85
N PHE A 6 10.95 -19.93 6.62
CA PHE A 6 9.62 -19.99 7.24
C PHE A 6 9.56 -20.46 8.70
N PHE A 7 10.68 -20.90 9.32
CA PHE A 7 10.68 -21.43 10.70
C PHE A 7 11.56 -20.66 11.71
N LEU A 8 12.35 -19.67 11.30
CA LEU A 8 13.07 -18.79 12.25
C LEU A 8 12.28 -17.53 12.66
N SER A 9 11.17 -17.20 11.99
CA SER A 9 10.38 -16.00 12.29
C SER A 9 9.67 -16.04 13.66
N SER A 10 9.54 -17.22 14.28
CA SER A 10 8.84 -17.40 15.56
C SER A 10 9.69 -17.11 16.82
N LEU A 11 11.01 -16.91 16.71
CA LEU A 11 11.88 -16.68 17.88
C LEU A 11 12.69 -15.37 17.85
N LEU A 12 12.42 -14.47 16.89
CA LEU A 12 13.02 -13.13 16.83
C LEU A 12 12.01 -11.98 17.05
N ASN A 13 10.93 -12.25 17.78
CA ASN A 13 9.92 -11.24 18.15
C ASN A 13 10.36 -10.37 19.35
N LYS A 14 11.49 -9.66 19.20
CA LYS A 14 11.77 -8.42 19.95
C LYS A 14 12.73 -7.50 19.19
N GLU A 15 12.12 -6.57 18.44
CA GLU A 15 12.59 -5.21 18.13
C GLU A 15 13.75 -5.02 17.14
N ILE A 16 13.52 -5.39 15.88
CA ILE A 16 13.68 -4.40 14.80
C ILE A 16 12.33 -4.31 14.09
N LYS A 17 11.40 -3.52 14.64
CA LYS A 17 10.28 -3.02 13.85
C LYS A 17 10.89 -2.03 12.88
N TYR A 18 11.10 -2.43 11.64
CA TYR A 18 11.16 -1.42 10.59
C TYR A 18 9.75 -0.86 10.50
N ASN A 19 9.54 0.39 10.94
CA ASN A 19 8.32 1.16 10.72
C ASN A 19 8.19 1.49 9.23
N SER A 20 8.21 0.47 8.38
CA SER A 20 8.17 0.60 6.94
C SER A 20 7.19 -0.39 6.35
N ALA A 21 6.37 0.11 5.44
CA ALA A 21 5.58 -0.72 4.57
C ALA A 21 6.49 -1.68 3.78
N ASN A 22 6.03 -2.92 3.65
CA ASN A 22 6.63 -3.96 2.83
C ASN A 22 5.74 -4.18 1.60
N TYR A 23 6.37 -4.65 0.52
CA TYR A 23 5.75 -4.74 -0.80
C TYR A 23 5.96 -6.14 -1.34
N ASP A 24 4.86 -6.84 -1.63
CA ASP A 24 4.87 -8.11 -2.35
C ASP A 24 4.08 -7.94 -3.66
N PHE A 25 4.72 -8.27 -4.78
CA PHE A 25 4.16 -8.07 -6.09
C PHE A 25 4.16 -9.39 -6.86
N SER A 26 2.95 -9.85 -7.22
CA SER A 26 2.77 -11.03 -8.05
C SER A 26 1.53 -10.89 -8.90
N ASN A 27 1.58 -11.41 -10.14
CA ASN A 27 0.42 -11.44 -11.05
C ASN A 27 -0.27 -10.08 -11.25
N ASN A 28 0.48 -8.98 -11.32
CA ASN A 28 -0.04 -7.61 -11.44
C ASN A 28 -0.86 -7.15 -10.23
N ILE A 29 -0.67 -7.77 -9.08
CA ILE A 29 -1.29 -7.40 -7.81
C ILE A 29 -0.17 -7.00 -6.86
N LEU A 30 -0.32 -5.81 -6.26
CA LEU A 30 0.57 -5.30 -5.25
C LEU A 30 -0.08 -5.44 -3.87
N HIS A 31 0.51 -6.27 -3.03
CA HIS A 31 0.18 -6.38 -1.61
C HIS A 31 1.14 -5.52 -0.80
N ILE A 32 0.58 -4.63 0.02
CA ILE A 32 1.32 -3.73 0.90
C ILE A 32 0.93 -4.05 2.34
N PHE A 33 1.91 -4.29 3.21
CA PHE A 33 1.68 -4.71 4.59
C PHE A 33 2.81 -4.29 5.53
N GLY A 34 2.57 -4.31 6.84
CA GLY A 34 3.53 -3.91 7.86
C GLY A 34 3.23 -2.52 8.42
N ASP A 35 4.18 -1.92 9.13
CA ASP A 35 3.91 -0.69 9.88
C ASP A 35 4.31 0.57 9.07
N GLY A 36 3.68 1.71 9.31
CA GLY A 36 4.12 3.03 8.80
C GLY A 36 3.36 3.56 7.59
N SER A 37 4.07 4.30 6.72
CA SER A 37 3.51 5.03 5.58
C SER A 37 3.92 4.42 4.23
N VAL A 38 3.06 4.60 3.22
CA VAL A 38 3.33 4.24 1.82
C VAL A 38 3.76 5.48 1.06
N ASP A 39 5.05 5.55 0.70
CA ASP A 39 5.62 6.69 -0.01
C ASP A 39 5.61 6.50 -1.54
N ALA A 40 5.45 7.59 -2.29
CA ALA A 40 5.43 7.57 -3.76
C ALA A 40 6.73 7.03 -4.40
N GLU A 41 7.89 7.23 -3.78
CA GLU A 41 9.14 6.69 -4.34
C GLU A 41 9.21 5.16 -4.20
N ALA A 42 8.61 4.59 -3.16
CA ALA A 42 8.59 3.14 -2.93
C ALA A 42 7.66 2.40 -3.91
N THR A 43 6.56 3.04 -4.33
CA THR A 43 5.56 2.43 -5.21
C THR A 43 5.85 2.61 -6.69
N LYS A 44 6.73 3.55 -7.05
CA LYS A 44 7.04 3.98 -8.43
C LYS A 44 7.35 2.84 -9.39
N GLU A 45 8.03 1.78 -8.93
CA GLU A 45 8.39 0.65 -9.77
C GLU A 45 7.20 -0.23 -10.21
N TYR A 46 6.04 -0.09 -9.55
CA TYR A 46 4.81 -0.84 -9.80
C TYR A 46 3.78 -0.07 -10.64
N LYS A 47 4.01 1.24 -10.84
CA LYS A 47 3.08 2.20 -11.47
C LYS A 47 2.42 1.72 -12.78
N SER A 48 3.20 1.07 -13.65
CA SER A 48 2.72 0.56 -14.94
C SER A 48 2.47 -0.95 -14.95
N LYS A 49 2.65 -1.63 -13.81
CA LYS A 49 2.60 -3.10 -13.71
C LYS A 49 1.40 -3.60 -12.93
N THR A 50 0.88 -2.80 -12.00
CA THR A 50 -0.19 -3.24 -11.09
C THR A 50 -1.57 -2.84 -11.57
N ASN A 51 -2.51 -3.76 -11.41
CA ASN A 51 -3.93 -3.58 -11.69
C ASN A 51 -4.75 -3.55 -10.40
N GLU A 52 -4.23 -4.15 -9.33
CA GLU A 52 -4.89 -4.19 -8.03
C GLU A 52 -3.89 -3.87 -6.93
N VAL A 53 -4.35 -3.12 -5.93
CA VAL A 53 -3.57 -2.82 -4.73
C VAL A 53 -4.37 -3.26 -3.51
N TYR A 54 -3.73 -4.06 -2.65
CA TYR A 54 -4.27 -4.47 -1.36
C TYR A 54 -3.37 -3.91 -0.27
N ILE A 55 -3.91 -3.03 0.58
CA ILE A 55 -3.17 -2.45 1.71
C ILE A 55 -3.72 -3.04 3.00
N ASN A 56 -2.91 -3.91 3.60
CA ASN A 56 -3.28 -4.76 4.72
C ASN A 56 -2.38 -4.45 5.94
N GLU A 57 -2.77 -4.99 7.10
CA GLU A 57 -1.98 -5.05 8.35
C GLU A 57 -1.12 -3.82 8.69
N SER A 58 -1.60 -3.01 9.65
CA SER A 58 -0.83 -1.98 10.36
C SER A 58 -0.26 -0.81 9.55
N VAL A 59 -0.50 -0.74 8.24
CA VAL A 59 -0.20 0.48 7.45
C VAL A 59 -1.17 1.57 7.87
N GLU A 60 -0.64 2.70 8.34
CA GLU A 60 -1.41 3.79 8.95
C GLU A 60 -1.65 4.96 7.98
N GLU A 61 -0.79 5.11 6.97
CA GLU A 61 -0.78 6.28 6.10
C GLU A 61 -0.49 5.93 4.63
N ILE A 62 -1.22 6.57 3.72
CA ILE A 62 -0.85 6.67 2.31
C ILE A 62 -0.30 8.07 2.08
N GLY A 63 0.98 8.17 1.73
CA GLY A 63 1.68 9.43 1.51
C GLY A 63 1.20 10.19 0.26
N ASP A 64 1.63 11.45 0.15
CA ASP A 64 1.30 12.30 -0.99
C ASP A 64 1.68 11.63 -2.32
N SER A 65 0.73 11.61 -3.26
CA SER A 65 0.92 11.04 -4.60
C SER A 65 1.40 9.57 -4.62
N ALA A 66 1.19 8.80 -3.55
CA ALA A 66 1.71 7.43 -3.41
C ALA A 66 1.35 6.49 -4.57
N PHE A 67 0.19 6.66 -5.20
CA PHE A 67 -0.26 5.89 -6.36
C PHE A 67 -0.56 6.79 -7.56
N LYS A 68 0.10 7.95 -7.66
CA LYS A 68 -0.16 8.91 -8.74
C LYS A 68 0.18 8.35 -10.13
N ASP A 69 -0.75 8.54 -11.06
CA ASP A 69 -0.81 8.04 -12.43
C ASP A 69 -0.59 6.52 -12.57
N PHE A 70 -1.10 5.73 -11.62
CA PHE A 70 -1.19 4.28 -11.80
C PHE A 70 -2.27 3.95 -12.84
N VAL A 71 -1.94 4.16 -14.12
CA VAL A 71 -2.90 4.12 -15.22
C VAL A 71 -3.54 2.74 -15.43
N ASN A 72 -2.94 1.67 -14.93
CA ASN A 72 -3.48 0.31 -15.03
C ASN A 72 -4.29 -0.11 -13.79
N LEU A 73 -4.24 0.67 -12.71
CA LEU A 73 -4.89 0.36 -11.45
C LEU A 73 -6.41 0.43 -11.61
N GLN A 74 -7.08 -0.67 -11.25
CA GLN A 74 -8.52 -0.87 -11.37
C GLN A 74 -9.19 -1.01 -10.01
N LYS A 75 -8.47 -1.57 -9.03
CA LYS A 75 -9.00 -1.86 -7.70
C LYS A 75 -8.01 -1.47 -6.62
N VAL A 76 -8.50 -0.81 -5.57
CA VAL A 76 -7.80 -0.58 -4.31
C VAL A 76 -8.66 -1.13 -3.18
N GLU A 77 -8.10 -1.99 -2.35
CA GLU A 77 -8.75 -2.49 -1.15
C GLU A 77 -7.86 -2.22 0.06
N ILE A 78 -8.39 -1.46 1.02
CA ILE A 78 -7.67 -1.09 2.24
C ILE A 78 -8.37 -1.79 3.41
N THR A 79 -7.68 -2.74 4.05
CA THR A 79 -8.18 -3.47 5.23
C THR A 79 -7.30 -3.26 6.47
N SER A 80 -6.43 -2.25 6.45
CA SER A 80 -5.49 -1.94 7.53
C SER A 80 -6.12 -1.03 8.60
N THR A 81 -5.33 -0.69 9.63
CA THR A 81 -5.64 0.35 10.62
C THR A 81 -5.48 1.77 10.07
N MET A 82 -5.68 1.96 8.77
CA MET A 82 -5.39 3.20 8.05
C MET A 82 -6.07 4.40 8.69
N LYS A 83 -5.31 5.48 8.85
CA LYS A 83 -5.74 6.74 9.47
C LYS A 83 -5.74 7.89 8.49
N ILE A 84 -4.76 7.94 7.60
CA ILE A 84 -4.49 9.10 6.75
C ILE A 84 -4.34 8.68 5.29
N ILE A 85 -5.03 9.37 4.39
CA ILE A 85 -4.81 9.29 2.94
C ILE A 85 -4.47 10.70 2.46
N ASN A 86 -3.21 10.96 2.13
CA ASN A 86 -2.71 12.30 1.79
C ASN A 86 -3.10 12.75 0.36
N SER A 87 -2.67 13.96 -0.01
CA SER A 87 -3.14 14.64 -1.20
C SER A 87 -2.67 13.93 -2.47
N TYR A 88 -3.55 13.91 -3.48
CA TYR A 88 -3.27 13.29 -4.79
C TYR A 88 -2.89 11.80 -4.73
N ALA A 89 -3.16 11.10 -3.62
CA ALA A 89 -2.72 9.72 -3.41
C ALA A 89 -3.04 8.79 -4.58
N PHE A 90 -4.19 8.93 -5.24
CA PHE A 90 -4.59 8.16 -6.42
C PHE A 90 -4.88 9.06 -7.63
N SER A 91 -4.29 10.25 -7.69
CA SER A 91 -4.51 11.17 -8.81
C SER A 91 -4.01 10.55 -10.13
N GLY A 92 -4.75 10.72 -11.22
CA GLY A 92 -4.43 10.19 -12.54
C GLY A 92 -4.62 8.67 -12.69
N CYS A 93 -5.21 8.00 -11.70
CA CYS A 93 -5.62 6.58 -11.78
C CYS A 93 -6.89 6.41 -12.63
N ASN A 94 -6.80 6.73 -13.92
CA ASN A 94 -7.96 6.85 -14.82
C ASN A 94 -8.76 5.55 -15.03
N ASN A 95 -8.19 4.39 -14.70
CA ASN A 95 -8.85 3.09 -14.79
C ASN A 95 -9.38 2.58 -13.44
N LEU A 96 -9.25 3.35 -12.35
CA LEU A 96 -9.67 2.94 -11.02
C LEU A 96 -11.19 2.89 -10.95
N VAL A 97 -11.74 1.68 -10.80
CA VAL A 97 -13.19 1.44 -10.75
C VAL A 97 -13.68 1.34 -9.31
N THR A 98 -12.86 0.79 -8.42
CA THR A 98 -13.27 0.51 -7.04
C THR A 98 -12.17 0.85 -6.05
N ILE A 99 -12.53 1.63 -5.03
CA ILE A 99 -11.71 1.87 -3.84
C ILE A 99 -12.55 1.56 -2.60
N THR A 100 -12.08 0.62 -1.78
CA THR A 100 -12.67 0.33 -0.47
C THR A 100 -11.82 1.00 0.60
N ILE A 101 -12.40 2.00 1.28
CA ILE A 101 -11.75 2.76 2.35
C ILE A 101 -12.39 2.35 3.69
N PRO A 102 -11.59 1.94 4.70
CA PRO A 102 -12.12 1.56 6.00
C PRO A 102 -12.61 2.78 6.78
N ASP A 103 -13.52 2.54 7.73
CA ASP A 103 -14.07 3.56 8.64
C ASP A 103 -13.03 4.12 9.63
N THR A 104 -11.85 3.49 9.69
CA THR A 104 -10.73 3.94 10.52
C THR A 104 -10.03 5.18 10.00
N VAL A 105 -10.22 5.53 8.72
CA VAL A 105 -9.59 6.71 8.11
C VAL A 105 -10.26 7.98 8.64
N THR A 106 -9.47 8.83 9.28
CA THR A 106 -9.94 10.07 9.92
C THR A 106 -9.50 11.32 9.18
N GLU A 107 -8.52 11.21 8.28
CA GLU A 107 -7.93 12.35 7.57
C GLU A 107 -7.77 12.05 6.08
N PHE A 108 -8.19 13.00 5.25
CA PHE A 108 -8.08 12.97 3.80
C PHE A 108 -7.41 14.25 3.31
N GLY A 109 -6.40 14.11 2.46
CA GLY A 109 -5.78 15.21 1.74
C GLY A 109 -6.63 15.71 0.58
N ASP A 110 -6.11 16.72 -0.12
CA ASP A 110 -6.80 17.33 -1.24
C ASP A 110 -6.77 16.41 -2.47
N SER A 111 -7.89 16.36 -3.21
CA SER A 111 -7.98 15.71 -4.52
C SER A 111 -7.43 14.27 -4.58
N ILE A 112 -7.82 13.42 -3.62
CA ILE A 112 -7.29 12.05 -3.53
C ILE A 112 -7.53 11.18 -4.78
N LEU A 113 -8.49 11.52 -5.66
CA LEU A 113 -8.89 10.75 -6.86
C LEU A 113 -8.82 11.54 -8.18
N GLU A 114 -8.25 12.76 -8.20
CA GLU A 114 -8.30 13.67 -9.37
C GLU A 114 -7.56 13.18 -10.61
#